data_AF-A0A7Y5YBB3-F1
#
_entry.id   AF-A0A7Y5YBB3-F1
#
_cell.length_a   1.000
_cell.length_b   1.000
_cell.length_c   1.000
_cell.angle_alpha   90.00
_cell.angle_beta   90.00
_cell.angle_gamma   90.00
#
_symmetry.space_group_name_H-M   'P 1'
#
loop_
_entity.id
_entity.type
_entity.pdbx_description
1 polymer ?
#
loop_
_entity_poly.entity_id
_entity_poly.type
_entity_poly.pdbx_seq_one_letter_code
_entity_poly.pdbx_strand_id
1 'polypeptide(L)'
;MTIWPSELSAINKLWADVVEASGAVVPDQQRLPADKDFDRTEAGLHELLVRAGLDSVQTDTLDWDFTIDAEDLWAGPAGGVGGIGMIVTSQTPEMQSAMRQEYLRLVAPLIQGGKVVLLAVALLGVGKAPESGVPDAA
;
A
#
# COMPACT_ATOMS: atom_id res chain seq x y z
N MET A 1 8.96 -11.31 -1.71
CA MET A 1 7.65 -10.65 -1.56
C MET A 1 7.87 -9.15 -1.40
N THR A 2 6.88 -8.33 -1.73
CA THR A 2 6.90 -6.90 -1.43
C THR A 2 5.72 -6.51 -0.54
N ILE A 3 5.94 -5.54 0.34
CA ILE A 3 4.89 -4.91 1.16
C ILE A 3 5.11 -3.39 1.21
N TRP A 4 4.12 -2.65 1.71
CA TRP A 4 4.21 -1.21 1.91
C TRP A 4 4.72 -0.88 3.32
N PRO A 5 5.67 0.07 3.48
CA PRO A 5 6.13 0.51 4.79
C PRO A 5 5.01 1.24 5.56
N SER A 6 5.19 1.37 6.88
CA SER A 6 4.26 2.16 7.71
C SER A 6 4.35 3.66 7.44
N GLU A 7 5.50 4.14 6.98
CA GLU A 7 5.69 5.54 6.61
C GLU A 7 4.80 5.92 5.42
N LEU A 8 4.23 7.12 5.46
CA LEU A 8 3.36 7.64 4.41
C LEU A 8 4.15 7.82 3.12
N SER A 9 3.94 6.94 2.15
CA SER A 9 4.37 7.15 0.76
C SER A 9 3.59 8.29 0.11
N ALA A 10 4.12 8.84 -0.99
CA ALA A 10 3.48 9.93 -1.73
C ALA A 10 2.05 9.58 -2.17
N ILE A 11 1.82 8.32 -2.58
CA ILE A 11 0.48 7.84 -2.97
C ILE A 11 -0.49 7.76 -1.78
N ASN A 12 -0.03 7.33 -0.61
CA ASN A 12 -0.89 7.29 0.59
C ASN A 12 -1.23 8.70 1.07
N LYS A 13 -0.27 9.63 0.98
CA LYS A 13 -0.51 11.05 1.27
C LYS A 13 -1.54 11.65 0.31
N LEU A 14 -1.43 11.40 -0.99
CA LEU A 14 -2.42 11.85 -1.98
C LEU A 14 -3.84 11.42 -1.57
N TRP A 15 -4.03 10.16 -1.20
CA TRP A 15 -5.35 9.67 -0.81
C TRP A 15 -5.85 10.24 0.50
N ALA A 16 -4.98 10.45 1.48
CA ALA A 16 -5.33 11.15 2.72
C ALA A 16 -5.80 12.59 2.42
N ASP A 17 -5.06 13.31 1.56
CA ASP A 17 -5.39 14.69 1.17
C ASP A 17 -6.73 14.74 0.38
N VAL A 18 -7.04 13.72 -0.45
CA VAL A 18 -8.35 13.60 -1.13
C VAL A 18 -9.49 13.42 -0.14
N VAL A 19 -9.34 12.52 0.83
CA VAL A 19 -10.37 12.25 1.85
C VAL A 19 -10.63 13.49 2.70
N GLU A 20 -9.57 14.18 3.11
CA GLU A 20 -9.65 15.42 3.88
C GLU A 20 -10.36 16.52 3.06
N ALA A 21 -9.92 16.76 1.83
CA ALA A 21 -10.45 17.82 0.99
C ALA A 21 -11.92 17.60 0.58
N SER A 22 -12.33 16.34 0.38
CA SER A 22 -13.72 16.02 0.03
C SER A 22 -14.66 15.99 1.23
N GLY A 23 -14.12 15.92 2.46
CA GLY A 23 -14.89 15.67 3.67
C GLY A 23 -15.53 14.27 3.71
N ALA A 24 -14.90 13.28 3.05
CA ALA A 24 -15.42 11.93 3.02
C ALA A 24 -15.37 11.28 4.41
N VAL A 25 -16.38 10.46 4.72
CA VAL A 25 -16.43 9.76 6.01
C VAL A 25 -15.55 8.51 5.93
N VAL A 26 -14.55 8.41 6.81
CA VAL A 26 -13.70 7.23 6.92
C VAL A 26 -14.40 6.19 7.80
N PRO A 27 -14.72 4.99 7.28
CA PRO A 27 -15.29 3.92 8.09
C PRO A 27 -14.28 3.42 9.14
N ASP A 28 -14.78 2.89 10.25
CA ASP A 28 -13.94 2.23 11.25
C ASP A 28 -13.15 1.08 10.61
N GLN A 29 -11.82 1.15 10.72
CA GLN A 29 -10.93 0.12 10.20
C GLN A 29 -10.56 -0.87 11.30
N GLN A 30 -10.76 -2.16 11.03
CA GLN A 30 -10.28 -3.20 11.92
C GLN A 30 -8.75 -3.25 11.89
N ARG A 31 -8.14 -3.09 13.06
CA ARG A 31 -6.70 -3.30 13.28
C ARG A 31 -6.48 -4.73 13.78
N LEU A 32 -5.34 -5.32 13.42
CA LEU A 32 -4.90 -6.55 14.05
C LEU A 32 -4.53 -6.28 15.52
N PRO A 33 -4.72 -7.27 16.43
CA PRO A 33 -4.10 -7.22 17.75
C PRO A 33 -2.59 -7.02 17.62
N ALA A 34 -1.99 -6.25 18.54
CA ALA A 34 -0.56 -5.90 18.45
C ALA A 34 0.37 -7.13 18.43
N ASP A 35 -0.01 -8.23 19.07
CA ASP A 35 0.76 -9.50 19.06
C ASP A 35 0.63 -10.29 17.75
N LYS A 36 -0.27 -9.86 16.86
CA LYS A 36 -0.50 -10.43 15.52
C LYS A 36 -0.06 -9.51 14.38
N ASP A 37 0.33 -8.27 14.70
CA ASP A 37 0.89 -7.33 13.73
C ASP A 37 2.42 -7.31 13.84
N PHE A 38 3.06 -6.60 12.93
CA PHE A 38 4.51 -6.40 12.94
C PHE A 38 4.82 -4.99 12.42
N ASP A 39 5.99 -4.48 12.79
CA ASP A 39 6.47 -3.20 12.28
C ASP A 39 6.80 -3.33 10.79
N ARG A 40 6.17 -2.50 9.95
CA ARG A 40 6.43 -2.48 8.49
C ARG A 40 7.68 -1.65 8.22
N THR A 41 8.81 -2.18 8.68
CA THR A 41 10.18 -1.73 8.47
C THR A 41 11.00 -2.89 7.89
N GLU A 42 12.21 -2.64 7.37
CA GLU A 42 13.10 -3.73 6.94
C GLU A 42 13.33 -4.75 8.07
N ALA A 43 13.70 -4.27 9.25
CA ALA A 43 13.94 -5.14 10.41
C ALA A 43 12.69 -5.93 10.82
N GLY A 44 11.51 -5.30 10.86
CA GLY A 44 10.27 -5.97 11.22
C GLY A 44 9.83 -7.00 10.18
N LEU A 45 10.02 -6.72 8.89
CA LEU A 45 9.79 -7.69 7.82
C LEU A 45 10.79 -8.84 7.89
N HIS A 46 12.08 -8.56 8.19
CA HIS A 46 13.10 -9.59 8.34
C HIS A 46 12.72 -10.58 9.45
N GLU A 47 12.36 -10.07 10.62
CA GLU A 47 11.93 -10.87 11.76
C GLU A 47 10.66 -11.67 11.46
N LEU A 48 9.68 -11.08 10.77
CA LEU A 48 8.48 -11.79 10.33
C LEU A 48 8.83 -13.01 9.46
N LEU A 49 9.72 -12.83 8.48
CA LEU A 49 10.10 -13.91 7.56
C LEU A 49 10.92 -15.00 8.24
N VAL A 50 11.83 -14.64 9.15
CA VAL A 50 12.58 -15.62 9.97
C VAL A 50 11.64 -16.42 10.86
N ARG A 51 10.69 -15.75 11.53
CA ARG A 51 9.68 -16.43 12.37
C ARG A 51 8.73 -17.30 11.56
N ALA A 52 8.55 -17.02 10.27
CA ALA A 52 7.82 -17.89 9.35
C ALA A 52 8.63 -19.13 8.90
N GLY A 53 9.90 -19.24 9.30
CA GLY A 53 10.77 -20.39 9.03
C GLY A 53 11.58 -20.29 7.75
N LEU A 54 11.71 -19.09 7.15
CA LEU A 54 12.54 -18.89 5.96
C LEU A 54 14.02 -18.77 6.35
N ASP A 55 14.88 -19.40 5.55
CA ASP A 55 16.33 -19.30 5.64
C ASP A 55 16.88 -18.20 4.74
N SER A 56 18.11 -17.74 5.03
CA SER A 56 18.83 -16.75 4.20
C SER A 56 18.00 -15.49 3.91
N VAL A 57 17.26 -15.01 4.92
CA VAL A 57 16.36 -13.85 4.75
C VAL A 57 17.17 -12.58 4.55
N GLN A 58 16.76 -11.80 3.55
CA GLN A 58 17.25 -10.45 3.27
C GLN A 58 16.06 -9.53 3.09
N THR A 59 16.20 -8.30 3.57
CA THR A 59 15.21 -7.24 3.39
C THR A 59 15.88 -5.98 2.89
N ASP A 60 15.18 -5.24 2.03
CA ASP A 60 15.67 -3.99 1.46
C ASP A 60 14.48 -3.04 1.20
N THR A 61 14.74 -1.74 1.24
CA THR A 61 13.78 -0.72 0.84
C THR A 61 14.02 -0.36 -0.62
N LEU A 62 12.98 -0.51 -1.43
CA LEU A 62 12.96 -0.08 -2.82
C LEU A 62 12.23 1.24 -2.92
N ASP A 63 12.80 2.20 -3.64
CA ASP A 63 12.12 3.41 -4.08
C ASP A 63 12.21 3.57 -5.61
N TRP A 64 11.15 4.12 -6.20
CA TRP A 64 11.09 4.39 -7.63
C TRP A 64 10.01 5.43 -7.98
N ASP A 65 10.18 6.10 -9.12
CA ASP A 65 9.14 6.94 -9.70
C ASP A 65 8.03 6.07 -10.30
N PHE A 66 6.92 5.96 -9.58
CA PHE A 66 5.71 5.33 -10.08
C PHE A 66 4.98 6.27 -11.03
N THR A 67 4.79 5.81 -12.26
CA THR A 67 4.18 6.59 -13.34
C THR A 67 2.91 5.90 -13.83
N ILE A 68 1.79 6.63 -13.87
CA ILE A 68 0.48 6.07 -14.24
C ILE A 68 -0.43 7.15 -14.86
N ASP A 69 -1.38 6.74 -15.71
CA ASP A 69 -2.41 7.65 -16.20
C ASP A 69 -3.36 8.04 -15.05
N ALA A 70 -3.77 9.31 -14.99
CA ALA A 70 -4.62 9.81 -13.90
C ALA A 70 -5.95 9.05 -13.82
N GLU A 71 -6.49 8.59 -14.95
CA GLU A 71 -7.72 7.80 -14.94
C GLU A 71 -7.51 6.42 -14.34
N ASP A 72 -6.42 5.73 -14.69
CA ASP A 72 -6.10 4.39 -14.20
C ASP A 72 -5.79 4.41 -12.70
N LEU A 73 -5.12 5.47 -12.23
CA LEU A 73 -4.87 5.64 -10.80
C LEU A 73 -6.16 5.80 -10.00
N TRP A 74 -7.17 6.50 -10.55
CA TRP A 74 -8.50 6.60 -9.92
C TRP A 74 -9.31 5.30 -9.99
N ALA A 75 -9.14 4.53 -11.07
CA ALA A 75 -9.87 3.29 -11.27
C ALA A 75 -9.64 2.28 -10.14
N GLY A 76 -8.45 2.27 -9.51
CA GLY A 76 -8.16 1.44 -8.34
C GLY A 76 -9.11 1.72 -7.15
N PRO A 77 -9.07 2.92 -6.54
CA PRO A 77 -10.00 3.32 -5.49
C PRO A 77 -11.47 3.18 -5.90
N ALA A 78 -11.86 3.63 -7.10
CA ALA A 78 -13.24 3.52 -7.57
C ALA A 78 -13.72 2.07 -7.70
N GLY A 79 -12.80 1.15 -8.02
CA GLY A 79 -13.04 -0.30 -8.06
C GLY A 79 -12.96 -1.01 -6.71
N GLY A 80 -12.75 -0.29 -5.60
CA GLY A 80 -12.69 -0.87 -4.26
C GLY A 80 -11.33 -1.43 -3.86
N VAL A 81 -10.25 -1.08 -4.56
CA VAL A 81 -8.90 -1.61 -4.26
C VAL A 81 -8.30 -0.94 -3.01
N GLY A 82 -7.87 -1.77 -2.05
CA GLY A 82 -7.15 -1.34 -0.86
C GLY A 82 -7.99 -0.51 0.12
N GLY A 83 -7.33 0.08 1.12
CA GLY A 83 -7.99 0.86 2.16
C GLY A 83 -8.78 2.06 1.63
N ILE A 84 -8.20 2.79 0.66
CA ILE A 84 -8.88 3.91 0.01
C ILE A 84 -10.09 3.45 -0.83
N GLY A 85 -10.02 2.28 -1.47
CA GLY A 85 -11.15 1.76 -2.23
C GLY A 85 -12.35 1.42 -1.34
N MET A 86 -12.11 0.88 -0.13
CA MET A 86 -13.18 0.72 0.86
C MET A 86 -13.82 2.07 1.24
N ILE A 87 -13.02 3.12 1.44
CA ILE A 87 -13.54 4.46 1.75
C ILE A 87 -14.39 4.98 0.59
N VAL A 88 -13.89 4.94 -0.65
CA VAL A 88 -14.61 5.45 -1.83
C VAL A 88 -15.92 4.71 -2.03
N THR A 89 -15.89 3.38 -2.00
CA THR A 89 -17.08 2.55 -2.26
C THR A 89 -18.12 2.59 -1.14
N SER A 90 -17.75 3.01 0.08
CA SER A 90 -18.72 3.23 1.17
C SER A 90 -19.44 4.59 1.08
N GLN A 91 -19.00 5.51 0.21
CA GLN A 91 -19.62 6.83 0.08
C GLN A 91 -20.85 6.80 -0.84
N THR A 92 -21.71 7.83 -0.70
CA THR A 92 -22.80 8.07 -1.67
C THR A 92 -22.24 8.44 -3.05
N PRO A 93 -23.00 8.27 -4.15
CA PRO A 93 -22.55 8.65 -5.49
C PRO A 93 -22.12 10.12 -5.62
N GLU A 94 -22.79 11.03 -4.90
CA GLU A 94 -22.46 12.46 -4.87
C GLU A 94 -21.10 12.68 -4.22
N MET A 95 -20.83 11.99 -3.10
CA MET A 95 -19.55 12.09 -2.42
C MET A 95 -18.42 11.41 -3.20
N GLN A 96 -18.67 10.28 -3.87
CA GLN A 96 -17.69 9.69 -4.80
C GLN A 96 -17.32 10.68 -5.92
N SER A 97 -18.29 11.43 -6.43
CA SER A 97 -18.06 12.47 -7.43
C SER A 97 -17.25 13.64 -6.87
N ALA A 98 -17.52 14.07 -5.64
CA ALA A 98 -16.73 15.11 -4.96
C ALA A 98 -15.28 14.65 -4.71
N MET A 99 -15.08 13.42 -4.22
CA MET A 99 -13.76 12.81 -4.08
C MET A 99 -13.00 12.78 -5.39
N ARG A 100 -13.66 12.42 -6.51
CA ARG A 100 -13.03 12.42 -7.84
C ARG A 100 -12.60 13.83 -8.27
N GLN A 101 -13.39 14.86 -7.97
CA GLN A 101 -13.04 16.25 -8.30
C GLN A 101 -11.79 16.70 -7.52
N GLU A 102 -11.75 16.42 -6.21
CA GLU A 102 -10.58 16.73 -5.38
C GLU A 102 -9.35 15.93 -5.80
N TYR A 103 -9.51 14.65 -6.15
CA TYR A 103 -8.46 13.84 -6.74
C TYR A 103 -7.87 14.50 -7.99
N LEU A 104 -8.70 14.87 -8.97
CA LEU A 104 -8.23 15.51 -10.20
C LEU A 104 -7.48 16.82 -9.93
N ARG A 105 -7.95 17.62 -8.97
CA ARG A 105 -7.28 18.85 -8.53
C ARG A 105 -5.91 18.56 -7.90
N LEU A 106 -5.80 17.52 -7.08
CA LEU A 106 -4.59 17.17 -6.33
C LEU A 106 -3.55 16.44 -7.18
N VAL A 107 -3.94 15.68 -8.21
CA VAL A 107 -2.97 15.05 -9.12
C VAL A 107 -2.46 15.97 -10.22
N ALA A 108 -3.20 17.03 -10.57
CA ALA A 108 -2.79 17.99 -11.60
C ALA A 108 -1.33 18.50 -11.45
N PRO A 109 -0.86 18.94 -10.27
CA PRO A 109 0.54 19.38 -10.10
C PRO A 109 1.57 18.23 -10.15
N LEU A 110 1.13 16.97 -10.07
CA LEU A 110 1.98 15.78 -10.10
C LEU A 110 2.14 15.21 -11.52
N ILE A 111 1.48 15.83 -12.51
CA ILE A 111 1.56 15.38 -13.90
C ILE A 111 2.87 15.84 -14.53
N GLN A 112 3.64 14.88 -15.02
CA GLN A 112 4.87 15.10 -15.79
C GLN A 112 4.79 14.27 -17.07
N GLY A 113 5.06 14.89 -18.22
CA GLY A 113 4.98 14.19 -19.52
C GLY A 113 3.60 13.57 -19.83
N GLY A 114 2.52 14.10 -19.22
CA GLY A 114 1.16 13.60 -19.41
C GLY A 114 0.73 12.47 -18.47
N LYS A 115 1.61 12.01 -17.56
CA LYS A 115 1.31 10.97 -16.56
C LYS A 115 1.51 11.50 -15.15
N VAL A 116 0.77 10.96 -14.19
CA VAL A 116 1.00 11.22 -12.76
C VAL A 116 2.29 10.52 -12.36
N VAL A 117 3.22 11.26 -11.73
CA VAL A 117 4.47 10.72 -11.21
C VAL A 117 4.50 10.87 -9.69
N LEU A 118 4.71 9.76 -8.98
CA LEU A 118 4.73 9.67 -7.53
C LEU A 118 5.94 8.85 -7.08
N LEU A 119 6.67 9.32 -6.08
CA LEU A 119 7.69 8.48 -5.43
C LEU A 119 6.99 7.34 -4.67
N ALA A 120 7.19 6.12 -5.15
CA ALA A 120 6.74 4.91 -4.50
C ALA A 120 7.87 4.32 -3.66
N VAL A 121 7.51 3.74 -2.52
CA VAL A 121 8.44 3.05 -1.61
C VAL A 121 7.82 1.71 -1.23
N ALA A 122 8.58 0.63 -1.31
CA ALA A 122 8.16 -0.70 -0.87
C ALA A 122 9.30 -1.41 -0.13
N LEU A 123 8.94 -2.29 0.81
CA LEU A 123 9.87 -3.21 1.42
C LEU A 123 9.89 -4.50 0.60
N LEU A 124 11.08 -4.91 0.16
CA LEU A 124 11.34 -6.20 -0.45
C LEU A 124 11.87 -7.16 0.61
N GLY A 125 11.26 -8.33 0.72
CA GLY A 125 11.79 -9.45 1.51
C GLY A 125 12.05 -10.66 0.62
N VAL A 126 13.24 -11.23 0.70
CA VAL A 126 13.65 -12.46 -0.01
C VAL A 126 14.13 -13.47 1.01
N GLY A 127 13.77 -14.74 0.84
CA GLY A 127 14.21 -15.84 1.69
C GLY A 127 13.99 -17.17 0.97
N LYS A 128 14.61 -18.23 1.49
CA LYS A 128 14.48 -19.59 0.97
C LYS A 128 13.60 -20.41 1.90
N ALA A 129 12.74 -21.23 1.33
CA ALA A 129 12.09 -22.28 2.12
C ALA A 129 13.18 -23.20 2.70
N PRO A 130 13.00 -23.67 3.94
CA PRO A 130 13.95 -24.59 4.55
C PRO A 130 14.00 -25.87 3.71
N GLU A 131 15.18 -26.46 3.58
CA GLU A 131 15.30 -27.77 2.94
C GLU A 131 14.42 -28.76 3.72
N SER A 132 13.47 -29.39 3.03
CA SER A 132 12.68 -30.46 3.62
C SER A 132 13.63 -31.62 3.92
N GLY A 133 14.01 -31.78 5.19
CA GLY A 133 14.67 -32.99 5.66
C GLY A 133 13.74 -34.15 5.35
N VAL A 134 14.15 -35.05 4.45
CA VAL A 134 13.57 -36.39 4.37
C VAL A 134 13.81 -37.00 5.76
N PRO A 135 12.78 -37.42 6.51
CA PRO A 135 13.01 -38.10 7.77
C PRO A 135 13.82 -39.36 7.47
N ASP A 136 14.99 -39.51 8.09
CA ASP A 136 15.74 -40.76 8.03
C ASP A 136 14.83 -41.88 8.57
N ALA A 137 14.48 -42.81 7.69
CA ALA A 137 13.73 -43.99 8.06
C ALA A 137 14.67 -44.92 8.84
N ALA A 138 14.53 -44.91 10.18
CA ALA A 138 15.12 -45.90 11.07
C ALA A 138 14.23 -47.15 11.18
#